data_AF-A0A8F2B0N0-F1
#
_entry.id   AF-A0A8F2B0N0-F1
#
_cell.length_a   1.000
_cell.length_b   1.000
_cell.length_c   1.000
_cell.angle_alpha   90.00
_cell.angle_beta   90.00
_cell.angle_gamma   90.00
#
_symmetry.space_group_name_H-M   'P 1'
#
loop_
_entity.id
_entity.type
_entity.pdbx_description
1 polymer ?
#
loop_
_entity_poly.entity_id
_entity_poly.type
_entity_poly.pdbx_seq_one_letter_code
_entity_poly.pdbx_strand_id
1 'polypeptide(L)'
;MRRIYSVFFFVLFVVLLFATDFRHLKGYETSLFLEISPLTFLASLLSSFTVYKGIVLSLLVIIPTVFLGRFFCSWICPMGILNQWISHIFNKRKNVDHNKINSYRSFFAFKYYLLTFLIVLAAFGSLQSGLFDPISLLTRSFTVSLYPAINHTAFTMYLKQPIFSGGMIITLIFISLMFANRFLTRFWCRALCPLGALLGVLSIYSPLRIFRDTKKCNDCRKCLKYCHGACEPHSELRQSECHLCMTCIEECPEGALHYGLKTQQSSEHLPIDVSRRRIIETAVASAVLFPMMRSAVNARTLDTESVIRPPGSIPEGDFLRRCIKCGECMRVCPTNVLQPALLEAGLEGLWSPVLINKIGYCEHNCVLCGHVCPTGAIVPLTVEKKIKTKIGTAFYNRGRCLPWAMNIECIVCEEVCPTSPKAIWFQNVELTMRDGSTKTLKRPFIDTKHCIGCGICQNKCPVHDSPAVYVTSIGETRSKTNQMILKGS
;
A
#
# COMPACT_ATOMS: atom_id res chain seq x y z
N MET A 1 -22.02 2.04 23.55
CA MET A 1 -22.17 2.14 22.07
C MET A 1 -20.84 2.20 21.33
N ARG A 2 -20.01 3.25 21.47
CA ARG A 2 -18.76 3.41 20.66
C ARG A 2 -17.85 2.17 20.61
N ARG A 3 -17.54 1.56 21.76
CA ARG A 3 -16.65 0.37 21.82
C ARG A 3 -17.18 -0.80 20.97
N ILE A 4 -18.50 -0.99 20.93
CA ILE A 4 -19.15 -2.05 20.14
C ILE A 4 -18.90 -1.80 18.65
N TYR A 5 -19.13 -0.57 18.17
CA TYR A 5 -18.86 -0.20 16.77
C TYR A 5 -17.37 -0.33 16.41
N SER A 6 -16.47 0.17 17.28
CA SER A 6 -15.03 0.05 17.05
C SER A 6 -14.57 -1.41 16.97
N VAL A 7 -15.09 -2.29 17.85
CA VAL A 7 -14.81 -3.73 17.78
C VAL A 7 -15.36 -4.31 16.49
N PHE A 8 -16.61 -4.00 16.13
CA PHE A 8 -17.26 -4.49 14.92
C PHE A 8 -16.46 -4.14 13.65
N PHE A 9 -16.10 -2.86 13.45
CA PHE A 9 -15.35 -2.45 12.25
C PHE A 9 -13.93 -3.00 12.23
N PHE A 10 -13.28 -3.15 13.38
CA PHE A 10 -11.96 -3.76 13.46
C PHE A 10 -12.02 -5.26 13.12
N VAL A 11 -12.99 -5.99 13.67
CA VAL A 11 -13.22 -7.40 13.33
C VAL A 11 -13.58 -7.55 11.85
N LEU A 12 -14.46 -6.69 11.32
CA LEU A 12 -14.79 -6.68 9.90
C LEU A 12 -13.55 -6.45 9.03
N PHE A 13 -12.68 -5.51 9.39
CA PHE A 13 -11.41 -5.28 8.69
C PHE A 13 -10.52 -6.53 8.72
N VAL A 14 -10.34 -7.16 9.89
CA VAL A 14 -9.54 -8.38 10.03
C VAL A 14 -10.14 -9.54 9.23
N VAL A 15 -11.47 -9.73 9.27
CA VAL A 15 -12.17 -10.76 8.50
C VAL A 15 -11.98 -10.53 7.00
N LEU A 16 -12.17 -9.29 6.51
CA LEU A 16 -11.92 -8.97 5.10
C LEU A 16 -10.46 -9.21 4.73
N LEU A 17 -9.52 -8.88 5.61
CA LEU A 17 -8.12 -9.25 5.41
C LEU A 17 -8.00 -10.78 5.27
N PHE A 18 -8.43 -11.60 6.21
CA PHE A 18 -8.29 -13.06 6.07
C PHE A 18 -9.05 -13.65 4.87
N ALA A 19 -10.18 -13.06 4.49
CA ALA A 19 -10.94 -13.45 3.30
C ALA A 19 -10.20 -13.14 1.99
N THR A 20 -9.28 -12.17 2.02
CA THR A 20 -8.40 -11.85 0.89
C THR A 20 -7.19 -12.79 0.88
N ASP A 21 -7.49 -14.07 0.76
CA ASP A 21 -6.53 -15.12 0.54
C ASP A 21 -6.91 -15.79 -0.78
N PHE A 22 -5.93 -16.29 -1.53
CA PHE A 22 -6.18 -16.95 -2.80
C PHE A 22 -7.14 -18.14 -2.65
N ARG A 23 -7.20 -18.75 -1.45
CA ARG A 23 -8.12 -19.84 -1.07
C ARG A 23 -9.58 -19.41 -0.92
N HIS A 24 -9.84 -18.14 -0.61
CA HIS A 24 -11.14 -17.65 -0.14
C HIS A 24 -11.77 -16.56 -1.03
N LEU A 25 -11.12 -16.18 -2.13
CA LEU A 25 -11.64 -15.23 -3.12
C LEU A 25 -12.83 -15.81 -3.90
N LYS A 26 -13.99 -15.90 -3.24
CA LYS A 26 -15.31 -16.23 -3.83
C LYS A 26 -16.12 -14.96 -4.11
N GLY A 27 -15.50 -13.93 -4.67
CA GLY A 27 -16.18 -12.68 -5.09
C GLY A 27 -16.45 -11.66 -3.97
N TYR A 28 -15.79 -11.76 -2.81
CA TYR A 28 -15.89 -10.74 -1.76
C TYR A 28 -15.17 -9.44 -2.15
N GLU A 29 -15.81 -8.30 -1.87
CA GLU A 29 -15.19 -6.96 -2.01
C GLU A 29 -14.19 -6.70 -0.88
N THR A 30 -13.01 -7.29 -1.06
CA THR A 30 -11.89 -7.26 -0.11
C THR A 30 -11.21 -5.90 0.00
N SER A 31 -11.40 -5.02 -0.99
CA SER A 31 -10.82 -3.68 -1.07
C SER A 31 -11.67 -2.58 -0.41
N LEU A 32 -12.82 -2.90 0.20
CA LEU A 32 -13.79 -1.92 0.72
C LEU A 32 -13.15 -0.80 1.57
N PHE A 33 -12.29 -1.15 2.53
CA PHE A 33 -11.65 -0.16 3.39
C PHE A 33 -10.67 0.75 2.64
N LEU A 34 -9.99 0.24 1.61
CA LEU A 34 -9.07 1.03 0.79
C LEU A 34 -9.82 1.99 -0.13
N GLU A 35 -10.96 1.55 -0.66
CA GLU A 35 -11.84 2.34 -1.54
C GLU A 35 -12.55 3.47 -0.80
N ILE A 36 -12.85 3.28 0.48
CA ILE A 36 -13.47 4.30 1.33
C ILE A 36 -12.47 5.41 1.74
N SER A 37 -11.15 5.27 1.52
CA SER A 37 -10.16 6.26 1.96
C SER A 37 -10.26 7.60 1.19
N PRO A 38 -10.63 8.72 1.86
CA PRO A 38 -10.67 10.05 1.24
C PRO A 38 -9.32 10.57 0.75
N LEU A 39 -8.22 10.16 1.41
CA LEU A 39 -6.89 10.55 1.00
C LEU A 39 -6.51 9.89 -0.33
N THR A 40 -6.85 8.62 -0.49
CA THR A 40 -6.66 7.88 -1.75
C THR A 40 -7.46 8.50 -2.88
N PHE A 41 -8.71 8.88 -2.62
CA PHE A 41 -9.55 9.60 -3.59
C PHE A 41 -8.91 10.89 -4.07
N LEU A 42 -8.59 11.80 -3.15
CA LEU A 42 -8.02 13.10 -3.50
C LEU A 42 -6.68 12.96 -4.22
N ALA A 43 -5.79 12.10 -3.71
CA ALA A 43 -4.47 11.92 -4.29
C ALA A 43 -4.53 11.25 -5.67
N SER A 44 -5.43 10.27 -5.88
CA SER A 44 -5.60 9.62 -7.20
C SER A 44 -6.22 10.57 -8.23
N LEU A 45 -7.18 11.40 -7.80
CA LEU A 45 -7.78 12.44 -8.63
C LEU A 45 -6.72 13.45 -9.09
N LEU A 46 -5.85 13.92 -8.18
CA LEU A 46 -4.79 14.87 -8.51
C LEU A 46 -3.68 14.27 -9.39
N SER A 47 -3.32 13.01 -9.13
CA SER A 47 -2.19 12.34 -9.79
C SER A 47 -2.52 11.82 -11.18
N SER A 48 -3.75 11.32 -11.38
CA SER A 48 -4.14 10.67 -12.63
C SER A 48 -5.27 11.37 -13.38
N PHE A 49 -5.86 12.43 -12.82
CA PHE A 49 -7.07 13.09 -13.34
C PHE A 49 -8.26 12.15 -13.59
N THR A 50 -8.21 10.94 -13.04
CA THR A 50 -9.20 9.88 -13.20
C THR A 50 -9.48 9.25 -11.86
N VAL A 51 -10.75 8.89 -11.61
CA VAL A 51 -11.14 8.18 -10.39
C VAL A 51 -11.72 6.84 -10.80
N TYR A 52 -11.12 5.76 -10.28
CA TYR A 52 -11.64 4.42 -10.48
C TYR A 52 -12.95 4.23 -9.70
N LYS A 53 -13.89 3.46 -10.26
CA LYS A 53 -15.27 3.31 -9.76
C LYS A 53 -15.36 3.03 -8.26
N GLY A 54 -14.49 2.16 -7.73
CA GLY A 54 -14.47 1.82 -6.31
C GLY A 54 -14.13 2.99 -5.38
N ILE A 55 -13.18 3.85 -5.77
CA ILE A 55 -12.71 4.96 -4.91
C ILE A 55 -13.80 6.04 -4.71
N VAL A 56 -14.84 6.06 -5.55
CA VAL A 56 -16.00 6.95 -5.36
C VAL A 56 -16.71 6.68 -4.02
N LEU A 57 -16.59 5.48 -3.46
CA LEU A 57 -17.11 5.14 -2.13
C LEU A 57 -16.54 6.02 -1.00
N SER A 58 -15.39 6.65 -1.20
CA SER A 58 -14.83 7.62 -0.25
C SER A 58 -15.75 8.82 0.02
N LEU A 59 -16.68 9.14 -0.89
CA LEU A 59 -17.70 10.16 -0.67
C LEU A 59 -18.61 9.85 0.53
N LEU A 60 -18.81 8.56 0.85
CA LEU A 60 -19.54 8.12 2.05
C LEU A 60 -18.85 8.54 3.35
N VAL A 61 -17.57 8.87 3.32
CA VAL A 61 -16.84 9.44 4.47
C VAL A 61 -16.69 10.94 4.34
N ILE A 62 -16.42 11.47 3.15
CA ILE A 62 -16.23 12.91 2.94
C ILE A 62 -17.50 13.68 3.29
N ILE A 63 -18.64 13.29 2.73
CA ILE A 63 -19.91 14.00 2.90
C ILE A 63 -20.28 14.07 4.39
N PRO A 64 -20.37 12.95 5.15
CA PRO A 64 -20.71 13.05 6.55
C PRO A 64 -19.62 13.71 7.40
N THR A 65 -18.34 13.71 6.97
CA THR A 65 -17.28 14.42 7.71
C THR A 65 -17.48 15.94 7.65
N VAL A 66 -17.97 16.46 6.52
CA VAL A 66 -18.28 17.89 6.37
C VAL A 66 -19.46 18.30 7.28
N PHE A 67 -20.37 17.39 7.62
CA PHE A 67 -21.54 17.71 8.46
C PHE A 67 -21.39 17.36 9.95
N LEU A 68 -20.74 16.23 10.25
CA LEU A 68 -20.60 15.64 11.59
C LEU A 68 -19.21 15.85 12.20
N GLY A 69 -18.25 16.31 11.40
CA GLY A 69 -16.85 16.39 11.78
C GLY A 69 -16.13 15.05 11.63
N ARG A 70 -14.96 14.92 12.26
CA ARG A 70 -14.01 13.81 12.04
C ARG A 70 -14.40 12.52 12.78
N PHE A 71 -15.56 11.94 12.45
CA PHE A 71 -16.05 10.69 13.07
C PHE A 71 -15.24 9.46 12.63
N PHE A 72 -14.80 9.40 11.36
CA PHE A 72 -14.14 8.22 10.78
C PHE A 72 -12.96 7.70 11.62
N CYS A 73 -12.13 8.59 12.17
CA CYS A 73 -10.90 8.22 12.88
C CYS A 73 -11.11 7.46 14.20
N SER A 74 -12.24 7.66 14.90
CA SER A 74 -12.52 6.92 16.15
C SER A 74 -13.55 5.82 15.99
N TRP A 75 -14.41 5.86 14.97
CA TRP A 75 -15.55 4.95 14.85
C TRP A 75 -15.30 3.83 13.83
N ILE A 76 -14.58 4.09 12.73
CA ILE A 76 -14.46 3.17 11.59
C ILE A 76 -12.99 2.79 11.31
N CYS A 77 -12.07 3.75 11.37
CA CYS A 77 -10.68 3.56 10.93
C CYS A 77 -9.95 2.48 11.74
N PRO A 78 -9.51 1.36 11.12
CA PRO A 78 -8.89 0.24 11.84
C PRO A 78 -7.55 0.66 12.48
N MET A 79 -6.76 1.50 11.80
CA MET A 79 -5.52 2.06 12.36
C MET A 79 -5.78 2.94 13.59
N GLY A 80 -6.87 3.73 13.58
CA GLY A 80 -7.25 4.57 14.71
C GLY A 80 -7.68 3.75 15.94
N ILE A 81 -8.44 2.68 15.70
CA ILE A 81 -8.88 1.72 16.73
C ILE A 81 -7.68 0.98 17.31
N LEU A 82 -6.77 0.48 16.46
CA LEU A 82 -5.55 -0.21 16.87
C LEU A 82 -4.67 0.68 17.76
N ASN A 83 -4.43 1.93 17.35
CA ASN A 83 -3.66 2.89 18.16
C ASN A 83 -4.34 3.19 19.50
N GLN A 84 -5.69 3.24 19.56
CA GLN A 84 -6.42 3.41 20.81
C GLN A 84 -6.20 2.24 21.77
N TRP A 85 -6.27 1.01 21.25
CA TRP A 85 -6.10 -0.21 22.05
C TRP A 85 -4.67 -0.32 22.59
N ILE A 86 -3.68 -0.12 21.72
CA ILE A 86 -2.26 -0.14 22.10
C ILE A 86 -1.95 0.97 23.11
N SER A 87 -2.50 2.18 22.92
CA SER A 87 -2.40 3.24 23.91
C SER A 87 -2.96 2.80 25.25
N HIS A 88 -4.14 2.17 25.29
CA HIS A 88 -4.74 1.71 26.55
C HIS A 88 -3.88 0.66 27.27
N ILE A 89 -3.24 -0.25 26.52
CA ILE A 89 -2.31 -1.25 27.08
C ILE A 89 -1.09 -0.56 27.72
N PHE A 90 -0.48 0.42 27.04
CA PHE A 90 0.71 1.11 27.54
C PHE A 90 0.44 2.18 28.61
N ASN A 91 -0.80 2.70 28.70
CA ASN A 91 -1.17 3.77 29.64
C ASN A 91 -1.65 3.26 31.01
N LYS A 92 -1.65 1.95 31.29
CA LYS A 92 -1.95 1.39 32.63
C LYS A 92 -0.91 1.72 33.72
N ARG A 93 0.03 2.65 33.46
CA ARG A 93 1.07 3.03 34.43
C ARG A 93 0.52 4.05 35.43
N LYS A 94 0.61 3.74 36.73
CA LYS A 94 0.05 4.54 37.84
C LYS A 94 0.59 5.98 37.98
N ASN A 95 1.80 6.28 37.48
CA ASN A 95 2.51 7.54 37.77
C ASN A 95 2.61 8.52 36.59
N VAL A 96 1.65 8.52 35.67
CA VAL A 96 1.73 9.37 34.47
C VAL A 96 0.68 10.48 34.52
N ASP A 97 1.12 11.74 34.38
CA ASP A 97 0.21 12.87 34.22
C ASP A 97 -0.43 12.84 32.82
N HIS A 98 -1.67 12.35 32.79
CA HIS A 98 -2.45 12.21 31.57
C HIS A 98 -2.86 13.56 30.98
N ASN A 99 -2.96 14.62 31.79
CA ASN A 99 -3.31 15.95 31.30
C ASN A 99 -2.17 16.51 30.44
N LYS A 100 -0.92 16.35 30.86
CA LYS A 100 0.27 16.77 30.10
C LYS A 100 0.53 15.94 28.82
N ILE A 101 0.06 14.70 28.78
CA ILE A 101 0.15 13.86 27.57
C ILE A 101 -0.94 14.21 26.56
N ASN A 102 -2.13 14.55 27.05
CA ASN A 102 -3.29 14.86 26.21
C ASN A 102 -3.45 16.36 25.93
N SER A 103 -2.59 17.22 26.48
CA SER A 103 -2.50 18.62 26.07
C SER A 103 -2.00 18.72 24.63
N TYR A 104 -2.40 19.79 23.95
CA TYR A 104 -1.96 20.05 22.60
C TYR A 104 -0.45 20.33 22.56
N ARG A 105 0.20 19.99 21.43
CA ARG A 105 1.61 20.27 21.17
C ARG A 105 1.76 20.75 19.73
N SER A 106 2.57 21.78 19.51
CA SER A 106 2.78 22.38 18.19
C SER A 106 3.33 21.40 17.14
N PHE A 107 4.04 20.34 17.56
CA PHE A 107 4.49 19.29 16.64
C PHE A 107 3.32 18.51 15.98
N PHE A 108 2.11 18.50 16.55
CA PHE A 108 0.95 17.89 15.91
C PHE A 108 0.55 18.59 14.60
N ALA A 109 1.02 19.82 14.37
CA ALA A 109 0.90 20.50 13.09
C ALA A 109 1.65 19.77 11.94
N PHE A 110 2.62 18.91 12.27
CA PHE A 110 3.46 18.21 11.29
C PHE A 110 2.67 17.41 10.25
N LYS A 111 1.57 16.75 10.65
CA LYS A 111 0.70 16.02 9.70
C LYS A 111 0.11 16.90 8.60
N TYR A 112 -0.09 18.21 8.83
CA TYR A 112 -0.60 19.13 7.82
C TYR A 112 0.48 19.52 6.83
N TYR A 113 1.73 19.67 7.29
CA TYR A 113 2.89 19.86 6.41
C TYR A 113 3.15 18.60 5.58
N LEU A 114 3.06 17.41 6.19
CA LEU A 114 3.15 16.14 5.48
C LEU A 114 2.03 15.97 4.45
N LEU A 115 0.78 16.31 4.80
CA LEU A 115 -0.34 16.31 3.85
C LEU A 115 -0.07 17.26 2.67
N THR A 116 0.40 18.48 2.94
CA THR A 116 0.73 19.47 1.90
C THR A 116 1.79 18.93 0.95
N PHE A 117 2.88 18.39 1.50
CA PHE A 117 3.93 17.71 0.72
C PHE A 117 3.34 16.61 -0.18
N LEU A 118 2.54 15.69 0.37
CA LEU A 118 1.97 14.56 -0.37
C LEU A 118 0.97 15.00 -1.46
N ILE A 119 0.18 16.05 -1.22
CA ILE A 119 -0.74 16.61 -2.21
C ILE A 119 0.03 17.25 -3.36
N VAL A 120 1.10 18.01 -3.07
CA VAL A 120 1.94 18.60 -4.11
C VAL A 120 2.61 17.51 -4.96
N LEU A 121 3.17 16.48 -4.33
CA LEU A 121 3.73 15.32 -5.05
C LEU A 121 2.67 14.63 -5.93
N ALA A 122 1.45 14.45 -5.42
CA ALA A 122 0.35 13.90 -6.19
C ALA A 122 0.01 14.79 -7.40
N ALA A 123 0.00 16.13 -7.25
CA ALA A 123 -0.25 17.05 -8.37
C ALA A 123 0.84 16.97 -9.46
N PHE A 124 2.08 16.62 -9.11
CA PHE A 124 3.15 16.33 -10.07
C PHE A 124 3.11 14.88 -10.61
N GLY A 125 2.07 14.12 -10.31
CA GLY A 125 1.87 12.76 -10.81
C GLY A 125 2.70 11.70 -10.09
N SER A 126 3.01 11.89 -8.81
CA SER A 126 3.64 10.85 -7.97
C SER A 126 2.77 10.49 -6.77
N LEU A 127 2.25 9.26 -6.76
CA LEU A 127 1.34 8.80 -5.71
C LEU A 127 2.12 8.19 -4.54
N GLN A 128 2.75 9.05 -3.73
CA GLN A 128 3.44 8.64 -2.49
C GLN A 128 2.53 8.64 -1.25
N SER A 129 1.31 9.15 -1.36
CA SER A 129 0.34 9.18 -0.27
C SER A 129 0.03 7.79 0.31
N GLY A 130 0.05 6.74 -0.51
CA GLY A 130 -0.14 5.35 -0.09
C GLY A 130 0.93 4.80 0.87
N LEU A 131 2.10 5.44 0.97
CA LEU A 131 3.10 5.09 1.97
C LEU A 131 2.65 5.45 3.39
N PHE A 132 1.95 6.58 3.52
CA PHE A 132 1.50 7.18 4.78
C PHE A 132 -0.02 7.12 5.00
N ASP A 133 -0.77 6.56 4.06
CA ASP A 133 -2.20 6.30 4.25
C ASP A 133 -2.37 5.23 5.35
N PRO A 134 -3.16 5.49 6.40
CA PRO A 134 -3.29 4.56 7.53
C PRO A 134 -3.81 3.17 7.13
N ILE A 135 -4.66 3.09 6.11
CA ILE A 135 -5.28 1.84 5.70
C ILE A 135 -4.28 1.06 4.84
N SER A 136 -3.66 1.71 3.86
CA SER A 136 -2.62 1.11 3.01
C SER A 136 -1.41 0.63 3.83
N LEU A 137 -0.96 1.43 4.81
CA LEU A 137 0.13 1.05 5.72
C LEU A 137 -0.23 -0.17 6.57
N LEU A 138 -1.45 -0.20 7.12
CA LEU A 138 -1.91 -1.31 7.95
C LEU A 138 -2.04 -2.60 7.12
N THR A 139 -2.67 -2.54 5.95
CA THR A 139 -2.81 -3.67 5.02
C THR A 139 -1.46 -4.20 4.56
N ARG A 140 -0.52 -3.31 4.19
CA ARG A 140 0.83 -3.70 3.78
C ARG A 140 1.59 -4.38 4.92
N SER A 141 1.54 -3.79 6.13
CA SER A 141 2.22 -4.36 7.30
C SER A 141 1.63 -5.72 7.69
N PHE A 142 0.32 -5.91 7.56
CA PHE A 142 -0.31 -7.21 7.75
C PHE A 142 0.20 -8.24 6.73
N THR A 143 0.20 -7.86 5.44
CA THR A 143 0.61 -8.74 4.33
C THR A 143 2.06 -9.19 4.45
N VAL A 144 2.94 -8.27 4.82
CA VAL A 144 4.39 -8.49 4.80
C VAL A 144 4.90 -9.10 6.10
N SER A 145 4.28 -8.81 7.24
CA SER A 145 4.76 -9.22 8.56
C SER A 145 3.90 -10.29 9.21
N LEU A 146 2.61 -10.01 9.39
CA LEU A 146 1.75 -10.83 10.22
C LEU A 146 1.32 -12.11 9.51
N TYR A 147 1.01 -12.03 8.21
CA TYR A 147 0.57 -13.19 7.43
C TYR A 147 1.65 -14.29 7.32
N PRO A 148 2.91 -13.98 6.96
CA PRO A 148 3.99 -14.98 6.99
C PRO A 148 4.22 -15.57 8.38
N ALA A 149 4.17 -14.75 9.44
CA ALA A 149 4.38 -15.19 10.82
C ALA A 149 3.29 -16.17 11.29
N ILE A 150 2.02 -15.89 10.99
CA ILE A 150 0.92 -16.79 11.33
C ILE A 150 1.06 -18.12 10.58
N ASN A 151 1.35 -18.07 9.28
CA ASN A 151 1.57 -19.29 8.48
C ASN A 151 2.77 -20.11 8.99
N HIS A 152 3.81 -19.47 9.51
CA HIS A 152 4.94 -20.15 10.14
C HIS A 152 4.51 -20.95 11.39
N THR A 153 3.60 -20.39 12.19
CA THR A 153 3.09 -21.05 13.41
C THR A 153 1.99 -22.08 13.17
N ALA A 154 1.23 -21.94 12.07
CA ALA A 154 -0.01 -22.69 11.84
C ALA A 154 0.15 -24.06 11.13
N PHE A 155 1.37 -24.62 11.02
CA PHE A 155 1.63 -25.99 10.52
C PHE A 155 0.89 -26.39 9.22
N THR A 156 0.66 -25.46 8.28
CA THR A 156 0.06 -25.81 6.99
C THR A 156 1.15 -26.31 6.03
N MET A 157 1.36 -27.63 6.03
CA MET A 157 2.46 -28.36 5.37
C MET A 157 2.54 -28.25 3.82
N TYR A 158 1.63 -27.58 3.12
CA TYR A 158 1.47 -27.76 1.67
C TYR A 158 1.82 -26.56 0.77
N LEU A 159 2.08 -25.36 1.32
CA LEU A 159 2.40 -24.19 0.50
C LEU A 159 3.65 -23.48 1.00
N LYS A 160 4.62 -23.31 0.10
CA LYS A 160 5.88 -22.59 0.32
C LYS A 160 5.58 -21.25 1.01
N GLN A 161 6.20 -21.01 2.16
CA GLN A 161 5.93 -19.82 2.97
C GLN A 161 6.20 -18.54 2.15
N PRO A 162 5.28 -17.56 2.15
CA PRO A 162 5.51 -16.31 1.45
C PRO A 162 6.58 -15.50 2.18
N ILE A 163 7.66 -15.16 1.48
CA ILE A 163 8.75 -14.33 2.01
C ILE A 163 8.76 -13.05 1.19
N PHE A 164 8.68 -11.91 1.86
CA PHE A 164 8.70 -10.61 1.21
C PHE A 164 10.05 -9.93 1.41
N SER A 165 10.69 -9.59 0.30
CA SER A 165 11.92 -8.76 0.31
C SER A 165 11.66 -7.42 1.01
N GLY A 166 12.60 -6.95 1.83
CA GLY A 166 12.41 -5.73 2.64
C GLY A 166 11.36 -5.83 3.74
N GLY A 167 10.77 -7.01 3.99
CA GLY A 167 9.67 -7.15 4.94
C GLY A 167 10.04 -6.84 6.38
N MET A 168 11.28 -7.11 6.78
CA MET A 168 11.78 -6.74 8.11
C MET A 168 11.75 -5.22 8.33
N ILE A 169 12.13 -4.42 7.33
CA ILE A 169 12.14 -2.95 7.43
C ILE A 169 10.72 -2.42 7.63
N ILE A 170 9.76 -2.89 6.83
CA ILE A 170 8.35 -2.49 6.96
C ILE A 170 7.81 -2.88 8.35
N THR A 171 8.16 -4.08 8.82
CA THR A 171 7.78 -4.57 10.16
C THR A 171 8.32 -3.68 11.26
N LEU A 172 9.61 -3.33 11.21
CA LEU A 172 10.27 -2.48 12.19
C LEU A 172 9.66 -1.08 12.22
N ILE A 173 9.37 -0.50 11.05
CA ILE A 173 8.68 0.80 10.95
C ILE A 173 7.30 0.72 11.62
N PHE A 174 6.52 -0.31 11.29
CA PHE A 174 5.18 -0.47 11.87
C PHE A 174 5.22 -0.66 13.39
N ILE A 175 6.09 -1.54 13.88
CA ILE A 175 6.27 -1.77 15.32
C ILE A 175 6.74 -0.50 16.03
N SER A 176 7.68 0.25 15.43
CA SER A 176 8.15 1.53 15.98
C SER A 176 7.00 2.55 16.12
N LEU A 177 6.15 2.67 15.10
CA LEU A 177 4.96 3.52 15.13
C LEU A 177 3.96 3.06 16.21
N MET A 178 3.77 1.76 16.38
CA MET A 178 2.91 1.20 17.43
C MET A 178 3.52 1.45 18.82
N PHE A 179 4.82 1.25 18.98
CA PHE A 179 5.56 1.49 20.20
C PHE A 179 5.54 2.97 20.60
N ALA A 180 5.55 3.90 19.66
CA ALA A 180 5.46 5.34 19.93
C ALA A 180 4.20 5.74 20.73
N ASN A 181 3.13 4.91 20.70
CA ASN A 181 1.94 5.10 21.55
C ASN A 181 2.26 5.05 23.05
N ARG A 182 3.42 4.51 23.43
CA ARG A 182 3.94 4.49 24.80
C ARG A 182 4.30 5.89 25.32
N PHE A 183 4.67 6.82 24.44
CA PHE A 183 5.04 8.19 24.81
C PHE A 183 3.91 9.18 24.60
N LEU A 184 3.13 9.01 23.53
CA LEU A 184 2.01 9.86 23.18
C LEU A 184 0.82 8.99 22.78
N THR A 185 -0.32 9.16 23.43
CA THR A 185 -1.50 8.36 23.07
C THR A 185 -1.93 8.67 21.63
N ARG A 186 -2.24 7.62 20.86
CA ARG A 186 -2.56 7.71 19.43
C ARG A 186 -1.56 8.54 18.61
N PHE A 187 -0.27 8.31 18.82
CA PHE A 187 0.83 9.05 18.18
C PHE A 187 0.62 9.23 16.67
N TRP A 188 0.31 8.14 15.95
CA TRP A 188 0.06 8.18 14.51
C TRP A 188 -1.05 9.16 14.11
N CYS A 189 -2.21 9.09 14.78
CA CYS A 189 -3.38 9.90 14.44
C CYS A 189 -3.22 11.38 14.77
N ARG A 190 -2.40 11.69 15.79
CA ARG A 190 -2.12 13.07 16.26
C ARG A 190 -1.01 13.76 15.47
N ALA A 191 0.08 13.04 15.17
CA ALA A 191 1.31 13.65 14.65
C ALA A 191 1.62 13.34 13.18
N LEU A 192 1.26 12.15 12.66
CA LEU A 192 1.76 11.66 11.37
C LEU A 192 0.69 11.39 10.31
N CYS A 193 -0.57 11.16 10.69
CA CYS A 193 -1.58 10.66 9.75
C CYS A 193 -2.08 11.75 8.78
N PRO A 194 -1.73 11.71 7.47
CA PRO A 194 -2.20 12.69 6.49
C PRO A 194 -3.69 12.57 6.23
N LEU A 195 -4.26 11.36 6.28
CA LEU A 195 -5.71 11.16 6.18
C LEU A 195 -6.43 11.89 7.33
N GLY A 196 -5.85 11.82 8.53
CA GLY A 196 -6.33 12.53 9.69
C GLY A 196 -6.27 14.05 9.55
N ALA A 197 -5.19 14.56 8.95
CA ALA A 197 -5.03 15.97 8.63
C ALA A 197 -6.11 16.43 7.63
N LEU A 198 -6.34 15.66 6.57
CA LEU A 198 -7.34 15.94 5.54
C LEU A 198 -8.75 16.04 6.13
N LEU A 199 -9.15 15.03 6.91
CA LEU A 199 -10.45 15.05 7.61
C LEU A 199 -10.54 16.18 8.64
N GLY A 200 -9.41 16.55 9.26
CA GLY A 200 -9.32 17.70 10.15
C GLY A 200 -9.62 19.01 9.42
N VAL A 201 -9.06 19.22 8.23
CA VAL A 201 -9.36 20.40 7.39
C VAL A 201 -10.84 20.42 6.99
N LEU A 202 -11.39 19.30 6.54
CA LEU A 202 -12.80 19.20 6.14
C LEU A 202 -13.75 19.47 7.32
N SER A 203 -13.38 19.04 8.53
CA SER A 203 -14.20 19.19 9.74
C SER A 203 -14.34 20.62 10.27
N ILE A 204 -13.58 21.59 9.73
CA ILE A 204 -13.65 23.01 10.15
C ILE A 204 -15.01 23.62 9.79
N TYR A 205 -15.55 23.22 8.65
CA TYR A 205 -16.84 23.65 8.15
C TYR A 205 -18.02 22.90 8.78
N SER A 206 -17.74 21.96 9.70
CA SER A 206 -18.78 21.15 10.32
C SER A 206 -19.72 21.98 11.19
N PRO A 207 -21.03 22.03 10.88
CA PRO A 207 -22.01 22.71 11.72
C PRO A 207 -22.23 21.95 13.04
N LEU A 208 -22.20 20.61 13.00
CA LEU A 208 -22.33 19.77 14.17
C LEU A 208 -20.96 19.48 14.76
N ARG A 209 -20.74 19.91 16.00
CA ARG A 209 -19.48 19.72 16.72
C ARG A 209 -19.68 19.81 18.23
N ILE A 210 -18.60 19.57 18.97
CA ILE A 210 -18.62 19.61 20.43
C ILE A 210 -18.47 21.06 20.87
N PHE A 211 -19.41 21.56 21.67
CA PHE A 211 -19.36 22.88 22.28
C PHE A 211 -19.27 22.76 23.80
N ARG A 212 -18.56 23.71 24.41
CA ARG A 212 -18.47 23.88 25.86
C ARG A 212 -19.35 25.05 26.28
N ASP A 213 -20.20 24.82 27.27
CA ASP A 213 -20.93 25.86 27.97
C ASP A 213 -19.99 26.53 28.98
N THR A 214 -19.63 27.78 28.72
CA THR A 214 -18.67 28.55 29.54
C THR A 214 -19.22 28.90 30.91
N LYS A 215 -20.54 28.90 31.10
CA LYS A 215 -21.18 29.21 32.39
C LYS A 215 -21.20 28.01 33.33
N LYS A 216 -21.31 26.79 32.78
CA LYS A 216 -21.35 25.54 33.57
C LYS A 216 -19.96 24.96 33.86
N CYS A 217 -18.96 25.28 33.04
CA CYS A 217 -17.64 24.68 33.16
C CYS A 217 -16.81 25.33 34.30
N ASN A 218 -16.37 24.52 35.26
CA ASN A 218 -15.47 24.91 36.36
C ASN A 218 -13.98 24.62 36.12
N ASP A 219 -13.58 24.33 34.87
CA ASP A 219 -12.21 23.98 34.47
C ASP A 219 -11.53 22.86 35.30
N CYS A 220 -12.27 21.84 35.69
CA CYS A 220 -11.71 20.68 36.41
C CYS A 220 -10.73 19.80 35.59
N ARG A 221 -10.55 20.09 34.29
CA ARG A 221 -9.67 19.38 33.33
C ARG A 221 -9.87 17.85 33.20
N LYS A 222 -10.93 17.27 33.78
CA LYS A 222 -11.25 15.84 33.63
C LYS A 222 -11.51 15.45 32.16
N CYS A 223 -12.15 16.32 31.39
CA CYS A 223 -12.37 16.10 29.95
C CYS A 223 -11.05 16.03 29.15
N LEU A 224 -9.99 16.75 29.57
CA LEU A 224 -8.65 16.68 28.97
C LEU A 224 -7.97 15.34 29.27
N LYS A 225 -8.11 14.85 30.51
CA LYS A 225 -7.54 13.57 30.94
C LYS A 225 -7.93 12.40 30.03
N TYR A 226 -9.18 12.39 29.55
CA TYR A 226 -9.70 11.35 28.66
C TYR A 226 -9.74 11.76 27.18
N CYS A 227 -9.19 12.93 26.83
CA CYS A 227 -9.19 13.41 25.46
C CYS A 227 -8.21 12.62 24.58
N HIS A 228 -8.76 11.86 23.64
CA HIS A 228 -7.95 11.09 22.68
C HIS A 228 -7.38 11.92 21.52
N GLY A 229 -7.94 13.09 21.22
CA GLY A 229 -7.50 13.93 20.10
C GLY A 229 -6.50 15.03 20.48
N ALA A 230 -6.24 15.25 21.77
CA ALA A 230 -5.50 16.43 22.25
C ALA A 230 -6.10 17.77 21.76
N CYS A 231 -7.43 17.85 21.70
CA CYS A 231 -8.18 19.00 21.21
C CYS A 231 -8.57 20.01 22.30
N GLU A 232 -8.08 19.83 23.53
CA GLU A 232 -8.25 20.75 24.67
C GLU A 232 -9.72 21.13 24.97
N PRO A 233 -10.60 20.16 25.30
CA PRO A 233 -12.03 20.41 25.48
C PRO A 233 -12.40 21.27 26.70
N HIS A 234 -11.47 21.57 27.59
CA HIS A 234 -11.70 22.41 28.77
C HIS A 234 -11.52 23.91 28.46
N SER A 235 -10.74 24.26 27.45
CA SER A 235 -10.42 25.63 27.05
C SER A 235 -11.15 25.98 25.74
N GLU A 236 -10.43 26.45 24.73
CA GLU A 236 -10.93 26.67 23.37
C GLU A 236 -10.69 25.40 22.55
N LEU A 237 -11.76 24.72 22.14
CA LEU A 237 -11.65 23.42 21.50
C LEU A 237 -11.04 23.56 20.10
N ARG A 238 -9.92 22.87 19.85
CA ARG A 238 -9.32 22.72 18.52
C ARG A 238 -10.09 21.69 17.70
N GLN A 239 -11.04 22.17 16.90
CA GLN A 239 -11.96 21.29 16.16
C GLN A 239 -11.23 20.34 15.20
N SER A 240 -10.18 20.81 14.51
CA SER A 240 -9.42 20.00 13.54
C SER A 240 -8.70 18.79 14.15
N GLU A 241 -8.46 18.83 15.47
CA GLU A 241 -7.83 17.77 16.26
C GLU A 241 -8.84 16.79 16.88
N CYS A 242 -10.09 17.20 17.02
CA CYS A 242 -11.13 16.38 17.61
C CYS A 242 -11.41 15.13 16.75
N HIS A 243 -11.31 13.94 17.34
CA HIS A 243 -11.65 12.65 16.68
C HIS A 243 -13.11 12.23 16.89
N LEU A 244 -13.95 13.15 17.39
CA LEU A 244 -15.35 12.91 17.73
C LEU A 244 -15.61 11.61 18.50
N CYS A 245 -14.77 11.33 19.49
CA CYS A 245 -14.87 10.11 20.30
C CYS A 245 -15.92 10.17 21.42
N MET A 246 -16.47 11.37 21.68
CA MET A 246 -17.51 11.68 22.67
C MET A 246 -17.19 11.35 24.14
N THR A 247 -16.03 10.77 24.45
CA THR A 247 -15.64 10.45 25.83
C THR A 247 -15.54 11.67 26.75
N CYS A 248 -15.22 12.85 26.21
CA CYS A 248 -15.20 14.07 27.01
C CYS A 248 -16.59 14.50 27.49
N ILE A 249 -17.66 14.16 26.76
CA ILE A 249 -19.05 14.43 27.15
C ILE A 249 -19.46 13.45 28.25
N GLU A 250 -19.17 12.16 28.06
CA GLU A 250 -19.49 11.09 29.02
C GLU A 250 -18.81 11.31 30.39
N GLU A 251 -17.57 11.79 30.41
CA GLU A 251 -16.76 11.94 31.63
C GLU A 251 -16.86 13.35 32.26
N CYS A 252 -17.68 14.25 31.72
CA CYS A 252 -17.84 15.60 32.26
C CYS A 252 -18.78 15.61 33.47
N PRO A 253 -18.31 15.91 34.70
CA PRO A 253 -19.18 15.90 35.88
C PRO A 253 -20.24 17.00 35.86
N GLU A 254 -19.93 18.15 35.26
CA GLU A 254 -20.81 19.32 35.20
C GLU A 254 -21.81 19.29 34.03
N GLY A 255 -21.72 18.29 33.14
CA GLY A 255 -22.53 18.25 31.92
C GLY A 255 -22.33 19.48 31.01
N ALA A 256 -21.17 20.14 31.08
CA ALA A 256 -20.89 21.39 30.37
C ALA A 256 -20.55 21.19 28.88
N LEU A 257 -20.35 19.95 28.41
CA LEU A 257 -20.01 19.63 27.03
C LEU A 257 -21.19 18.97 26.32
N HIS A 258 -21.52 19.44 25.13
CA HIS A 258 -22.57 18.84 24.29
C HIS A 258 -22.13 18.78 22.82
N TYR A 259 -22.69 17.83 22.07
CA TYR A 259 -22.52 17.74 20.63
C TYR A 259 -23.79 18.27 19.95
N GLY A 260 -23.67 19.27 19.08
CA GLY A 260 -24.82 19.90 18.45
C GLY A 260 -24.44 21.13 17.64
N LEU A 261 -25.39 22.05 17.52
CA LEU A 261 -25.22 23.35 16.86
C LEU A 261 -24.73 24.41 17.85
N LYS A 262 -24.11 25.48 17.31
CA LYS A 262 -23.63 26.60 18.12
C LYS A 262 -24.80 27.28 18.83
N THR A 263 -24.67 27.45 20.13
CA THR A 263 -25.57 28.27 20.96
C THR A 263 -24.87 29.55 21.41
N GLN A 264 -25.60 30.53 21.93
CA GLN A 264 -25.01 31.77 22.47
C GLN A 264 -24.03 31.53 23.63
N GLN A 265 -24.19 30.42 24.37
CA GLN A 265 -23.36 30.05 25.52
C GLN A 265 -22.16 29.17 25.13
N SER A 266 -22.01 28.86 23.85
CA SER A 266 -20.96 27.99 23.34
C SER A 266 -19.60 28.70 23.26
N SER A 267 -18.56 28.02 23.71
CA SER A 267 -17.17 28.47 23.58
C SER A 267 -16.74 28.69 22.13
N GLU A 268 -15.76 29.57 21.94
CA GLU A 268 -15.07 29.71 20.66
C GLU A 268 -14.16 28.51 20.36
N HIS A 269 -13.81 28.37 19.09
CA HIS A 269 -12.94 27.33 18.59
C HIS A 269 -11.66 27.93 18.04
N LEU A 270 -10.55 27.29 18.36
CA LEU A 270 -9.27 27.66 17.79
C LEU A 270 -9.20 27.23 16.31
N PRO A 271 -8.65 28.08 15.43
CA PRO A 271 -8.32 27.69 14.07
C PRO A 271 -7.22 26.62 14.07
N ILE A 272 -6.93 26.06 12.90
CA ILE A 272 -5.80 25.13 12.75
C ILE A 272 -4.52 25.87 13.15
N ASP A 273 -3.75 25.26 14.06
CA ASP A 273 -2.43 25.75 14.46
C ASP A 273 -1.38 25.41 13.39
N VAL A 274 -1.46 26.12 12.27
CA VAL A 274 -0.50 26.03 11.16
C VAL A 274 -0.01 27.42 10.78
N SER A 275 1.30 27.53 10.60
CA SER A 275 1.88 28.74 10.04
C SER A 275 1.64 28.76 8.53
N ARG A 276 0.89 29.77 8.03
CA ARG A 276 0.67 29.97 6.59
C ARG A 276 1.99 30.01 5.82
N ARG A 277 2.99 30.70 6.38
CA ARG A 277 4.35 30.78 5.84
C ARG A 277 4.97 29.39 5.69
N ARG A 278 4.90 28.54 6.71
CA ARG A 278 5.44 27.16 6.63
C ARG A 278 4.70 26.29 5.62
N ILE A 279 3.37 26.42 5.51
CA ILE A 279 2.62 25.69 4.46
C ILE A 279 3.14 26.08 3.08
N ILE A 280 3.26 27.39 2.81
CA ILE A 280 3.79 27.88 1.53
C ILE A 280 5.23 27.41 1.32
N GLU A 281 6.11 27.53 2.32
CA GLU A 281 7.49 27.03 2.25
C GLU A 281 7.53 25.54 1.91
N THR A 282 6.70 24.72 2.57
CA THR A 282 6.61 23.28 2.26
C THR A 282 6.07 23.01 0.87
N ALA A 283 5.08 23.77 0.41
CA ALA A 283 4.48 23.59 -0.91
C ALA A 283 5.48 23.98 -2.02
N VAL A 284 6.14 25.12 -1.87
CA VAL A 284 7.17 25.61 -2.79
C VAL A 284 8.38 24.68 -2.79
N ALA A 285 8.88 24.29 -1.62
CA ALA A 285 9.99 23.34 -1.52
C ALA A 285 9.64 22.01 -2.20
N SER A 286 8.43 21.48 -1.99
CA SER A 286 7.96 20.26 -2.66
C SER A 286 7.87 20.46 -4.18
N ALA A 287 7.31 21.59 -4.63
CA ALA A 287 7.10 21.88 -6.05
C ALA A 287 8.41 22.12 -6.82
N VAL A 288 9.46 22.60 -6.16
CA VAL A 288 10.77 22.84 -6.77
C VAL A 288 11.66 21.60 -6.65
N LEU A 289 11.82 21.04 -5.45
CA LEU A 289 12.74 19.93 -5.20
C LEU A 289 12.29 18.64 -5.88
N PHE A 290 10.98 18.39 -5.99
CA PHE A 290 10.50 17.13 -6.57
C PHE A 290 10.83 17.01 -8.07
N PRO A 291 10.49 17.99 -8.95
CA PRO A 291 10.91 17.92 -10.36
C PRO A 291 12.42 17.90 -10.54
N MET A 292 13.17 18.66 -9.73
CA MET A 292 14.65 18.65 -9.76
C MET A 292 15.20 17.26 -9.42
N MET A 293 14.70 16.63 -8.35
CA MET A 293 15.09 15.29 -7.96
C MET A 293 14.69 14.25 -9.01
N ARG A 294 13.45 14.33 -9.53
CA ARG A 294 12.97 13.45 -10.60
C ARG A 294 13.81 13.55 -11.86
N SER A 295 14.21 14.77 -12.24
CA SER A 295 15.12 15.01 -13.37
C SER A 295 16.53 14.46 -13.11
N ALA A 296 17.09 14.72 -11.94
CA ALA A 296 18.43 14.24 -11.57
C ALA A 296 18.51 12.70 -11.47
N VAL A 297 17.46 12.06 -10.96
CA VAL A 297 17.37 10.60 -10.83
C VAL A 297 17.08 9.94 -12.18
N ASN A 298 16.17 10.49 -13.00
CA ASN A 298 15.92 10.00 -14.36
C ASN A 298 17.15 10.12 -15.27
N ALA A 299 18.02 11.11 -15.04
CA ALA A 299 19.19 11.35 -15.90
C ALA A 299 20.34 10.35 -15.67
N ARG A 300 20.34 9.54 -14.60
CA ARG A 300 21.50 8.69 -14.27
C ARG A 300 21.24 7.21 -13.98
N THR A 301 20.03 6.74 -13.69
CA THR A 301 19.85 5.30 -13.37
C THR A 301 18.40 4.82 -13.48
N LEU A 302 18.25 3.65 -14.14
CA LEU A 302 17.13 2.69 -14.19
C LEU A 302 16.08 2.97 -15.28
N ASP A 303 16.15 2.15 -16.35
CA ASP A 303 14.99 1.81 -17.19
C ASP A 303 13.81 1.48 -16.27
N THR A 304 12.90 2.43 -16.06
CA THR A 304 11.60 2.18 -15.41
C THR A 304 10.80 1.09 -16.13
N GLU A 305 11.18 0.82 -17.38
CA GLU A 305 10.64 -0.28 -18.17
C GLU A 305 11.25 -1.63 -17.81
N SER A 306 12.36 -1.73 -17.08
CA SER A 306 13.04 -3.00 -16.77
C SER A 306 12.30 -3.91 -15.79
N VAL A 307 11.37 -3.36 -15.00
CA VAL A 307 10.61 -4.13 -14.02
C VAL A 307 9.44 -4.86 -14.66
N ILE A 308 9.28 -6.13 -14.31
CA ILE A 308 8.13 -6.92 -14.75
C ILE A 308 6.98 -6.67 -13.76
N ARG A 309 5.84 -6.21 -14.28
CA ARG A 309 4.64 -5.93 -13.50
C ARG A 309 3.62 -7.08 -13.62
N PRO A 310 2.66 -7.21 -12.68
CA PRO A 310 1.56 -8.17 -12.82
C PRO A 310 0.79 -7.99 -14.14
N PRO A 311 0.19 -9.07 -14.68
CA PRO A 311 -0.66 -8.95 -15.87
C PRO A 311 -1.84 -8.01 -15.61
N GLY A 312 -2.18 -7.20 -16.62
CA GLY A 312 -3.22 -6.17 -16.51
C GLY A 312 -2.73 -4.82 -15.97
N SER A 313 -1.44 -4.70 -15.64
CA SER A 313 -0.86 -3.40 -15.27
C SER A 313 -0.91 -2.43 -16.44
N ILE A 314 -1.36 -1.21 -16.18
CA ILE A 314 -1.35 -0.10 -17.13
C ILE A 314 0.11 0.39 -17.40
N PRO A 315 0.35 1.30 -18.37
CA PRO A 315 1.69 1.82 -18.64
C PRO A 315 2.38 2.36 -17.37
N GLU A 316 3.71 2.20 -17.25
CA GLU A 316 4.45 2.41 -15.99
C GLU A 316 4.17 3.77 -15.34
N GLY A 317 4.15 4.85 -16.13
CA GLY A 317 3.89 6.20 -15.62
C GLY A 317 2.51 6.32 -14.97
N ASP A 318 1.48 5.77 -15.61
CA ASP A 318 0.12 5.77 -15.07
C ASP A 318 -0.04 4.79 -13.91
N PHE A 319 0.67 3.66 -13.96
CA PHE A 319 0.71 2.68 -12.89
C PHE A 319 1.23 3.31 -11.59
N LEU A 320 2.36 4.03 -11.65
CA LEU A 320 2.94 4.74 -10.51
C LEU A 320 2.05 5.90 -10.02
N ARG A 321 1.23 6.48 -10.90
CA ARG A 321 0.23 7.51 -10.57
C ARG A 321 -1.03 6.97 -9.88
N ARG A 322 -1.30 5.67 -9.97
CA ARG A 322 -2.50 5.01 -9.40
C ARG A 322 -2.20 4.00 -8.30
N CYS A 323 -1.00 3.43 -8.23
CA CYS A 323 -0.67 2.41 -7.24
C CYS A 323 -0.48 3.01 -5.84
N ILE A 324 -1.38 2.67 -4.91
CA ILE A 324 -1.31 3.11 -3.50
C ILE A 324 -0.41 2.23 -2.62
N LYS A 325 0.32 1.27 -3.19
CA LYS A 325 1.29 0.43 -2.44
C LYS A 325 0.66 -0.28 -1.23
N CYS A 326 -0.60 -0.70 -1.35
CA CYS A 326 -1.37 -1.37 -0.29
C CYS A 326 -0.94 -2.83 -0.06
N GLY A 327 -0.39 -3.49 -1.08
CA GLY A 327 0.10 -4.87 -1.01
C GLY A 327 -0.92 -5.98 -1.26
N GLU A 328 -2.17 -5.66 -1.59
CA GLU A 328 -3.22 -6.66 -1.80
C GLU A 328 -2.91 -7.65 -2.92
N CYS A 329 -2.41 -7.15 -4.06
CA CYS A 329 -1.99 -8.01 -5.18
C CYS A 329 -0.87 -9.00 -4.79
N MET A 330 0.03 -8.60 -3.88
CA MET A 330 1.12 -9.45 -3.39
C MET A 330 0.59 -10.54 -2.47
N ARG A 331 -0.42 -10.21 -1.66
CA ARG A 331 -1.05 -11.15 -0.74
C ARG A 331 -1.79 -12.28 -1.43
N VAL A 332 -2.56 -11.96 -2.46
CA VAL A 332 -3.37 -12.95 -3.19
C VAL A 332 -2.55 -13.79 -4.17
N CYS A 333 -1.24 -13.55 -4.27
CA CYS A 333 -0.35 -14.23 -5.21
C CYS A 333 -0.01 -15.63 -4.68
N PRO A 334 -0.48 -16.73 -5.32
CA PRO A 334 -0.29 -18.09 -4.81
C PRO A 334 1.17 -18.55 -4.88
N THR A 335 1.95 -18.01 -5.81
CA THR A 335 3.36 -18.37 -6.05
C THR A 335 4.34 -17.44 -5.33
N ASN A 336 3.84 -16.42 -4.62
CA ASN A 336 4.64 -15.37 -3.98
C ASN A 336 5.64 -14.66 -4.94
N VAL A 337 5.38 -14.68 -6.25
CA VAL A 337 6.27 -14.05 -7.24
C VAL A 337 6.22 -12.52 -7.16
N LEU A 338 5.11 -11.95 -6.69
CA LEU A 338 4.94 -10.52 -6.52
C LEU A 338 5.56 -10.07 -5.20
N GLN A 339 6.50 -9.15 -5.31
CA GLN A 339 7.36 -8.68 -4.23
C GLN A 339 7.35 -7.15 -4.18
N PRO A 340 7.52 -6.54 -3.00
CA PRO A 340 7.60 -5.09 -2.91
C PRO A 340 8.94 -4.63 -3.49
N ALA A 341 8.92 -3.75 -4.48
CA ALA A 341 10.14 -3.14 -5.00
C ALA A 341 10.85 -2.34 -3.90
N LEU A 342 12.17 -2.39 -3.89
CA LEU A 342 13.02 -1.48 -3.14
C LEU A 342 13.41 -0.33 -4.07
N LEU A 343 14.44 -0.54 -4.89
CA LEU A 343 14.97 0.46 -5.82
C LEU A 343 14.83 0.05 -7.29
N GLU A 344 14.35 -1.17 -7.57
CA GLU A 344 14.22 -1.72 -8.93
C GLU A 344 13.31 -0.87 -9.82
N ALA A 345 12.23 -0.32 -9.25
CA ALA A 345 11.28 0.55 -9.93
C ALA A 345 11.56 2.06 -9.70
N GLY A 346 12.77 2.40 -9.29
CA GLY A 346 13.14 3.75 -8.86
C GLY A 346 12.45 4.19 -7.56
N LEU A 347 12.71 5.44 -7.15
CA LEU A 347 12.16 5.98 -5.89
C LEU A 347 10.63 6.08 -5.90
N GLU A 348 10.03 6.37 -7.05
CA GLU A 348 8.56 6.50 -7.14
C GLU A 348 7.85 5.15 -6.99
N GLY A 349 8.52 4.08 -7.43
CA GLY A 349 8.07 2.70 -7.36
C GLY A 349 8.38 1.99 -6.05
N LEU A 350 8.92 2.66 -5.02
CA LEU A 350 9.19 2.04 -3.72
C LEU A 350 7.94 1.33 -3.17
N TRP A 351 8.11 0.06 -2.81
CA TRP A 351 7.09 -0.89 -2.32
C TRP A 351 5.91 -1.15 -3.27
N SER A 352 6.04 -0.78 -4.55
CA SER A 352 5.12 -1.22 -5.61
C SER A 352 5.39 -2.69 -5.98
N PRO A 353 4.38 -3.44 -6.48
CA PRO A 353 4.55 -4.85 -6.78
C PRO A 353 5.41 -5.08 -8.03
N VAL A 354 6.49 -5.84 -7.89
CA VAL A 354 7.35 -6.31 -8.99
C VAL A 354 7.43 -7.82 -8.99
N LEU A 355 7.61 -8.40 -10.17
CA LEU A 355 7.67 -9.84 -10.36
C LEU A 355 9.12 -10.33 -10.28
N ILE A 356 9.43 -11.15 -9.26
CA ILE A 356 10.78 -11.71 -9.05
C ILE A 356 10.77 -13.22 -9.32
N ASN A 357 11.18 -13.60 -10.53
CA ASN A 357 11.12 -14.99 -10.99
C ASN A 357 12.05 -15.97 -10.27
N LYS A 358 13.02 -15.46 -9.49
CA LYS A 358 13.85 -16.28 -8.61
C LYS A 358 13.05 -16.85 -7.42
N ILE A 359 11.99 -16.16 -6.99
CA ILE A 359 11.17 -16.57 -5.83
C ILE A 359 10.01 -17.48 -6.29
N GLY A 360 9.29 -17.06 -7.33
CA GLY A 360 8.14 -17.77 -7.89
C GLY A 360 7.95 -17.49 -9.39
N TYR A 361 6.73 -17.68 -9.89
CA TYR A 361 6.36 -17.40 -11.28
C TYR A 361 4.90 -16.94 -11.39
N CYS A 362 4.50 -16.31 -12.51
CA CYS A 362 3.09 -15.97 -12.72
C CYS A 362 2.29 -17.23 -13.13
N GLU A 363 1.39 -17.69 -12.28
CA GLU A 363 0.55 -18.87 -12.56
C GLU A 363 -0.36 -18.64 -13.77
N HIS A 364 -0.40 -19.57 -14.74
CA HIS A 364 -0.91 -19.36 -16.11
C HIS A 364 -2.39 -18.96 -16.16
N ASN A 365 -3.23 -19.52 -15.29
CA ASN A 365 -4.67 -19.25 -15.27
C ASN A 365 -5.11 -18.29 -14.14
N CYS A 366 -4.17 -17.70 -13.40
CA CYS A 366 -4.49 -16.83 -12.27
C CYS A 366 -4.72 -15.36 -12.70
N VAL A 367 -5.82 -14.76 -12.23
CA VAL A 367 -6.22 -13.36 -12.50
C VAL A 367 -6.43 -12.52 -11.23
N LEU A 368 -6.14 -13.08 -10.04
CA LEU A 368 -6.52 -12.53 -8.74
C LEU A 368 -5.99 -11.11 -8.48
N CYS A 369 -4.77 -10.79 -8.93
CA CYS A 369 -4.13 -9.50 -8.68
C CYS A 369 -4.92 -8.30 -9.23
N GLY A 370 -5.62 -8.46 -10.36
CA GLY A 370 -6.45 -7.40 -10.94
C GLY A 370 -7.82 -7.25 -10.26
N HIS A 371 -8.31 -8.31 -9.60
CA HIS A 371 -9.59 -8.26 -8.87
C HIS A 371 -9.48 -7.57 -7.52
N VAL A 372 -8.30 -7.57 -6.89
CA VAL A 372 -8.09 -6.93 -5.58
C VAL A 372 -7.49 -5.53 -5.66
N CYS A 373 -7.28 -4.99 -6.86
CA CYS A 373 -6.69 -3.66 -7.03
C CYS A 373 -7.77 -2.57 -6.86
N PRO A 374 -7.76 -1.78 -5.77
CA PRO A 374 -8.80 -0.78 -5.51
C PRO A 374 -8.75 0.43 -6.47
N THR A 375 -7.59 0.67 -7.08
CA THR A 375 -7.34 1.88 -7.88
C THR A 375 -7.34 1.66 -9.39
N GLY A 376 -7.50 0.42 -9.83
CA GLY A 376 -7.37 0.08 -11.25
C GLY A 376 -5.96 0.32 -11.81
N ALA A 377 -4.92 0.34 -10.96
CA ALA A 377 -3.52 0.29 -11.42
C ALA A 377 -3.23 -1.05 -12.13
N ILE A 378 -3.88 -2.12 -11.68
CA ILE A 378 -3.94 -3.42 -12.34
C ILE A 378 -5.40 -3.63 -12.75
N VAL A 379 -5.65 -3.69 -14.05
CA VAL A 379 -6.99 -3.89 -14.60
C VAL A 379 -7.39 -5.35 -14.43
N PRO A 380 -8.63 -5.66 -13.99
CA PRO A 380 -9.10 -7.03 -13.93
C PRO A 380 -9.15 -7.65 -15.33
N LEU A 381 -8.55 -8.82 -15.47
CA LEU A 381 -8.51 -9.58 -16.71
C LEU A 381 -9.34 -10.86 -16.57
N THR A 382 -9.97 -11.28 -17.67
CA THR A 382 -10.48 -12.65 -17.78
C THR A 382 -9.31 -13.61 -18.03
N VAL A 383 -9.48 -14.90 -17.70
CA VAL A 383 -8.43 -15.92 -17.93
C VAL A 383 -8.00 -15.94 -19.40
N GLU A 384 -8.96 -15.85 -20.33
CA GLU A 384 -8.71 -15.81 -21.78
C GLU A 384 -7.82 -14.63 -22.20
N LYS A 385 -8.08 -13.43 -21.67
CA LYS A 385 -7.25 -12.26 -21.94
C LYS A 385 -5.89 -12.40 -21.28
N LYS A 386 -5.85 -12.95 -20.07
CA LYS A 386 -4.62 -13.10 -19.29
C LYS A 386 -3.61 -14.03 -19.95
N ILE A 387 -4.07 -15.13 -20.55
CA ILE A 387 -3.22 -16.08 -21.29
C ILE A 387 -2.59 -15.43 -22.54
N LYS A 388 -3.25 -14.41 -23.12
CA LYS A 388 -2.74 -13.67 -24.28
C LYS A 388 -1.92 -12.41 -23.89
N THR A 389 -1.95 -12.03 -22.62
CA THR A 389 -1.29 -10.80 -22.15
C THR A 389 0.18 -11.08 -21.89
N LYS A 390 1.05 -10.46 -22.68
CA LYS A 390 2.50 -10.55 -22.51
C LYS A 390 2.98 -9.54 -21.48
N ILE A 391 3.65 -10.02 -20.43
CA ILE A 391 4.25 -9.18 -19.37
C ILE A 391 5.78 -9.10 -19.46
N GLY A 392 6.37 -9.84 -20.40
CA GLY A 392 7.80 -9.87 -20.64
C GLY A 392 8.19 -10.95 -21.64
N THR A 393 9.49 -11.13 -21.87
CA THR A 393 10.06 -12.15 -22.76
C THR A 393 11.20 -12.89 -22.07
N ALA A 394 11.26 -14.20 -22.27
CA ALA A 394 12.34 -15.04 -21.75
C ALA A 394 13.54 -15.08 -22.73
N PHE A 395 14.75 -15.19 -22.19
CA PHE A 395 16.01 -15.30 -22.92
C PHE A 395 16.93 -16.33 -22.26
N TYR A 396 17.83 -16.93 -23.04
CA TYR A 396 18.86 -17.84 -22.52
C TYR A 396 20.22 -17.15 -22.41
N ASN A 397 20.90 -17.38 -21.29
CA ASN A 397 22.33 -17.22 -21.20
C ASN A 397 23.00 -18.52 -21.69
N ARG A 398 23.49 -18.51 -22.93
CA ARG A 398 24.12 -19.68 -23.56
C ARG A 398 25.38 -20.16 -22.82
N GLY A 399 26.07 -19.30 -22.09
CA GLY A 399 27.24 -19.67 -21.28
C GLY A 399 26.90 -20.43 -19.99
N ARG A 400 25.61 -20.51 -19.62
CA ARG A 400 25.15 -21.20 -18.40
C ARG A 400 24.17 -22.33 -18.68
N CYS A 401 23.48 -22.26 -19.81
CA CYS A 401 22.48 -23.26 -20.18
C CYS A 401 23.16 -24.60 -20.42
N LEU A 402 22.76 -25.64 -19.67
CA LEU A 402 23.42 -26.95 -19.66
C LEU A 402 23.60 -27.54 -21.08
N PRO A 403 22.59 -27.50 -21.98
CA PRO A 403 22.77 -27.98 -23.35
C PRO A 403 23.63 -27.07 -24.24
N TRP A 404 23.81 -25.80 -23.89
CA TRP A 404 24.65 -24.87 -24.68
C TRP A 404 26.10 -24.84 -24.21
N ALA A 405 26.33 -24.84 -22.89
CA ALA A 405 27.65 -24.63 -22.30
C ALA A 405 28.38 -25.93 -21.94
N MET A 406 27.65 -26.97 -21.53
CA MET A 406 28.23 -28.18 -20.93
C MET A 406 27.91 -29.46 -21.71
N ASN A 407 27.16 -29.38 -22.81
CA ASN A 407 26.67 -30.53 -23.58
C ASN A 407 25.88 -31.55 -22.72
N ILE A 408 25.22 -31.07 -21.65
CA ILE A 408 24.38 -31.87 -20.76
C ILE A 408 22.92 -31.73 -21.20
N GLU A 409 22.21 -32.85 -21.31
CA GLU A 409 20.79 -32.87 -21.68
C GLU A 409 19.93 -32.26 -20.58
N CYS A 410 19.06 -31.33 -20.96
CA CYS A 410 18.11 -30.70 -20.04
C CYS A 410 16.90 -30.20 -20.82
N ILE A 411 15.71 -30.71 -20.47
CA ILE A 411 14.46 -30.35 -21.13
C ILE A 411 13.47 -29.57 -20.24
N VAL A 412 13.85 -29.34 -18.98
CA VAL A 412 12.98 -28.80 -17.92
C VAL A 412 12.18 -27.57 -18.36
N CYS A 413 12.82 -26.62 -19.03
CA CYS A 413 12.17 -25.36 -19.43
C CYS A 413 11.02 -25.54 -20.44
N GLU A 414 11.08 -26.55 -21.30
CA GLU A 414 10.03 -26.88 -22.26
C GLU A 414 8.91 -27.68 -21.59
N GLU A 415 9.25 -28.61 -20.68
CA GLU A 415 8.26 -29.36 -19.90
C GLU A 415 7.37 -28.46 -19.06
N VAL A 416 7.94 -27.44 -18.42
CA VAL A 416 7.19 -26.52 -17.55
C VAL A 416 6.52 -25.36 -18.30
N CYS A 417 6.72 -25.23 -19.62
CA CYS A 417 6.14 -24.14 -20.39
C CYS A 417 4.62 -24.34 -20.52
N PRO A 418 3.77 -23.45 -19.98
CA PRO A 418 2.33 -23.68 -19.91
C PRO A 418 1.57 -23.24 -21.16
N THR A 419 2.24 -22.58 -22.13
CA THR A 419 1.57 -22.07 -23.32
C THR A 419 1.26 -23.19 -24.30
N SER A 420 0.18 -23.04 -25.06
CA SER A 420 -0.18 -23.95 -26.16
C SER A 420 -0.39 -23.14 -27.44
N PRO A 421 0.49 -23.26 -28.45
CA PRO A 421 1.71 -24.07 -28.47
C PRO A 421 2.78 -23.58 -27.47
N LYS A 422 3.73 -24.46 -27.14
CA LYS A 422 4.81 -24.14 -26.20
C LYS A 422 5.72 -23.06 -26.79
N ALA A 423 6.02 -22.05 -25.98
CA ALA A 423 6.94 -20.99 -26.36
C ALA A 423 8.40 -21.43 -26.39
N ILE A 424 8.72 -22.60 -25.83
CA ILE A 424 10.06 -23.17 -25.81
C ILE A 424 10.04 -24.45 -26.64
N TRP A 425 10.99 -24.57 -27.55
CA TRP A 425 11.17 -25.73 -28.42
C TRP A 425 12.65 -26.11 -28.53
N PHE A 426 12.94 -27.33 -29.01
CA PHE A 426 14.29 -27.85 -29.13
C PHE A 426 14.70 -28.10 -30.57
N GLN A 427 15.96 -27.81 -30.86
CA GLN A 427 16.64 -28.27 -32.06
C GLN A 427 17.61 -29.39 -31.70
N ASN A 428 17.55 -30.51 -32.42
CA ASN A 428 18.52 -31.58 -32.29
C ASN A 428 19.82 -31.17 -33.00
N VAL A 429 20.94 -31.30 -32.31
CA VAL A 429 22.28 -31.01 -32.85
C VAL A 429 23.20 -32.17 -32.49
N GLU A 430 23.91 -32.71 -33.47
CA GLU A 430 24.94 -33.70 -33.25
C GLU A 430 26.26 -33.00 -32.88
N LEU A 431 26.89 -33.46 -31.80
CA LEU A 431 28.14 -32.91 -31.30
C LEU A 431 29.16 -34.03 -31.17
N THR A 432 30.37 -33.78 -31.67
CA THR A 432 31.53 -34.62 -31.41
C THR A 432 32.14 -34.19 -30.09
N MET A 433 32.17 -35.11 -29.13
CA MET A 433 32.74 -34.90 -27.80
C MET A 433 34.27 -35.03 -27.86
N ARG A 434 34.96 -34.59 -26.79
CA ARG A 434 36.43 -34.63 -26.72
C ARG A 434 37.00 -36.06 -26.78
N ASP A 435 36.21 -37.05 -26.42
CA ASP A 435 36.54 -38.47 -26.49
C ASP A 435 36.31 -39.10 -27.88
N GLY A 436 35.90 -38.30 -28.87
CA GLY A 436 35.60 -38.76 -30.23
C GLY A 436 34.19 -39.37 -30.39
N SER A 437 33.42 -39.51 -29.31
CA SER A 437 32.04 -39.99 -29.39
C SER A 437 31.11 -38.91 -29.98
N THR A 438 30.09 -39.34 -30.71
CA THR A 438 29.02 -38.46 -31.20
C THR A 438 27.82 -38.54 -30.26
N LYS A 439 27.28 -37.38 -29.89
CA LYS A 439 26.07 -37.29 -29.05
C LYS A 439 25.07 -36.32 -29.67
N THR A 440 23.83 -36.76 -29.84
CA THR A 440 22.72 -35.89 -30.24
C THR A 440 22.19 -35.16 -29.02
N LEU A 441 22.14 -33.83 -29.09
CA LEU A 441 21.75 -32.96 -27.98
C LEU A 441 20.57 -32.07 -28.39
N LYS A 442 19.60 -31.91 -27.48
CA LYS A 442 18.47 -30.99 -27.63
C LYS A 442 18.84 -29.59 -27.13
N ARG A 443 19.04 -28.63 -28.04
CA ARG A 443 19.32 -27.23 -27.68
C ARG A 443 18.03 -26.40 -27.64
N PRO A 444 17.74 -25.69 -26.53
CA PRO A 444 16.50 -24.93 -26.39
C PRO A 444 16.54 -23.59 -27.11
N PHE A 445 15.39 -23.21 -27.67
CA PHE A 445 15.09 -21.90 -28.25
C PHE A 445 13.75 -21.38 -27.75
N ILE A 446 13.57 -20.07 -27.75
CA ILE A 446 12.33 -19.40 -27.34
C ILE A 446 11.68 -18.76 -28.55
N ASP A 447 10.42 -19.11 -28.79
CA ASP A 447 9.52 -18.36 -29.64
C ASP A 447 8.93 -17.18 -28.86
N THR A 448 9.36 -15.98 -29.24
CA THR A 448 8.96 -14.73 -28.59
C THR A 448 7.51 -14.35 -28.87
N LYS A 449 6.85 -14.94 -29.89
CA LYS A 449 5.43 -14.71 -30.21
C LYS A 449 4.51 -15.39 -29.20
N HIS A 450 4.87 -16.61 -28.79
CA HIS A 450 4.08 -17.39 -27.82
C HIS A 450 4.51 -17.12 -26.37
N CYS A 451 5.74 -16.63 -26.14
CA CYS A 451 6.22 -16.33 -24.80
C CYS A 451 5.46 -15.15 -24.16
N ILE A 452 4.78 -15.40 -23.04
CA ILE A 452 4.05 -14.38 -22.27
C ILE A 452 4.86 -13.75 -21.13
N GLY A 453 6.05 -14.27 -20.82
CA GLY A 453 6.89 -13.75 -19.74
C GLY A 453 6.49 -14.17 -18.32
N CYS A 454 5.81 -15.31 -18.14
CA CYS A 454 5.40 -15.78 -16.80
C CYS A 454 6.60 -16.17 -15.89
N GLY A 455 7.73 -16.54 -16.52
CA GLY A 455 9.01 -16.89 -15.91
C GLY A 455 9.04 -18.15 -15.04
N ILE A 456 8.12 -19.09 -15.30
CA ILE A 456 8.19 -20.44 -14.72
C ILE A 456 9.46 -21.18 -15.15
N CYS A 457 9.93 -20.98 -16.39
CA CYS A 457 11.18 -21.56 -16.88
C CYS A 457 12.40 -21.06 -16.11
N GLN A 458 12.42 -19.78 -15.72
CA GLN A 458 13.48 -19.19 -14.89
C GLN A 458 13.45 -19.75 -13.48
N ASN A 459 12.26 -19.88 -12.90
CA ASN A 459 12.08 -20.39 -11.54
C ASN A 459 12.46 -21.87 -11.40
N LYS A 460 12.17 -22.68 -12.42
CA LYS A 460 12.40 -24.13 -12.42
C LYS A 460 13.74 -24.54 -13.04
N CYS A 461 14.57 -23.58 -13.45
CA CYS A 461 15.87 -23.89 -14.02
C CYS A 461 16.76 -24.62 -13.00
N PRO A 462 17.40 -25.75 -13.37
CA PRO A 462 18.26 -26.51 -12.45
C PRO A 462 19.62 -25.87 -12.15
N VAL A 463 19.96 -24.76 -12.83
CA VAL A 463 21.22 -24.03 -12.59
C VAL A 463 21.05 -23.14 -11.36
N HIS A 464 21.72 -23.53 -10.27
CA HIS A 464 21.61 -22.91 -8.94
C HIS A 464 22.55 -21.73 -8.74
N ASP A 465 22.00 -20.50 -8.77
CA ASP A 465 22.59 -19.18 -8.43
C ASP A 465 21.96 -18.08 -9.33
N SER A 466 22.20 -18.21 -10.62
CA SER A 466 21.74 -17.39 -11.74
C SER A 466 21.22 -18.35 -12.80
N PRO A 467 19.89 -18.51 -12.88
CA PRO A 467 19.24 -19.36 -13.86
C PRO A 467 19.75 -19.11 -15.27
N ALA A 468 19.93 -20.19 -16.03
CA ALA A 468 20.36 -20.10 -17.43
C ALA A 468 19.30 -19.47 -18.35
N VAL A 469 18.04 -19.43 -17.92
CA VAL A 469 16.97 -18.71 -18.60
C VAL A 469 16.47 -17.61 -17.69
N TYR A 470 16.29 -16.41 -18.22
CA TYR A 470 15.84 -15.24 -17.48
C TYR A 470 14.75 -14.50 -18.25
N VAL A 471 13.85 -13.84 -17.53
CA VAL A 471 12.79 -13.02 -18.12
C VAL A 471 13.13 -11.55 -17.92
N THR A 472 12.87 -10.76 -18.95
CA THR A 472 12.90 -9.30 -18.90
C THR A 472 11.54 -8.76 -19.33
N SER A 473 11.27 -7.51 -19.05
CA SER A 473 10.03 -6.81 -19.43
C SER A 473 9.90 -6.51 -20.92
N ILE A 474 10.94 -6.76 -21.74
CA ILE A 474 10.89 -6.44 -23.17
C ILE A 474 9.75 -7.18 -23.88
N GLY A 475 9.08 -6.49 -24.78
CA GLY A 475 7.94 -7.01 -25.53
C GLY A 475 6.65 -7.11 -24.70
N GLU A 476 6.59 -6.51 -23.52
CA GLU A 476 5.38 -6.45 -22.73
C GLU A 476 4.26 -5.62 -23.38
N THR A 477 3.02 -5.94 -23.04
CA THR A 477 1.83 -5.33 -23.66
C THR A 477 1.63 -3.88 -23.18
N ARG A 478 2.12 -3.54 -21.98
CA ARG A 478 1.88 -2.24 -21.34
C ARG A 478 2.74 -1.10 -21.90
N SER A 479 3.89 -1.41 -22.51
CA SER A 479 4.82 -0.43 -23.04
C SER A 479 4.89 -0.51 -24.55
N LYS A 480 4.73 0.63 -25.23
CA LYS A 480 4.93 0.73 -26.68
C LYS A 480 6.41 0.92 -27.05
N THR A 481 7.24 1.36 -26.10
CA THR A 481 8.65 1.69 -26.30
C THR A 481 9.57 0.52 -25.96
N ASN A 482 9.24 -0.28 -24.94
CA ASN A 482 10.01 -1.45 -24.54
C ASN A 482 9.76 -2.66 -25.44
N GLN A 483 10.09 -2.53 -26.72
CA GLN A 483 9.86 -3.55 -27.74
C GLN A 483 11.19 -3.98 -28.37
N MET A 484 11.22 -5.19 -28.94
CA MET A 484 12.37 -5.61 -29.75
C MET A 484 12.41 -4.77 -31.03
N ILE A 485 13.51 -4.03 -31.24
CA ILE A 485 13.67 -3.06 -32.34
C ILE A 485 13.59 -3.76 -33.70
N LEU A 486 14.20 -4.94 -33.81
CA LEU A 486 14.17 -5.76 -35.01
C LEU A 486 13.19 -6.91 -34.81
N LYS A 487 12.15 -6.95 -35.63
CA LYS A 487 11.29 -8.13 -35.76
C LYS A 487 11.97 -9.07 -36.74
N GLY A 488 12.29 -10.29 -36.30
CA GLY A 488 12.76 -11.33 -37.21
C GLY A 488 11.75 -11.51 -38.35
N SER A 489 12.23 -11.31 -39.57
CA SER A 489 11.50 -11.48 -40.84
C SER A 489 10.97 -12.88 -40.99
#